data_AF-A0A3C2B619-F1
#
_entry.id   AF-A0A3C2B619-F1
#
_cell.length_a   1.000
_cell.length_b   1.000
_cell.length_c   1.000
_cell.angle_alpha   90.00
_cell.angle_beta   90.00
_cell.angle_gamma   90.00
#
_symmetry.space_group_name_H-M   'P 1'
#
loop_
_entity.id
_entity.type
_entity.pdbx_description
1 polymer ?
#
loop_
_entity_poly.entity_id
_entity_poly.type
_entity_poly.pdbx_seq_one_letter_code
_entity_poly.pdbx_strand_id
1 'polypeptide(L)'
;MSGNSVMARTIIAAVTFGERLRARLVPWLVDHAGIAALVLAVAYFSVRLHRDGITWGDDWALYLRQAESLNEGNIGDVIADNHFNVDNAAKPGFSPYVYPWGFPLLLAPFARLFGNDWARLKLIEVVALCMFLWCFHAVIRRRLHPVAALGVVAVVGTSFTYLRYTGYLLSEYPYMASVAATLWYLDRVRRDGRRLQHATTRELVVLGLAAVWVFNIRREGIALIAAIGVAQAADLWPGRQRAWRA
;
A
#
# COMPACT_ATOMS: atom_id res chain seq x y z
N MET A 1 -16.09 46.46 -29.20
CA MET A 1 -16.98 45.28 -29.33
C MET A 1 -16.27 43.91 -29.15
N SER A 2 -15.00 43.83 -28.70
CA SER A 2 -14.29 42.53 -28.55
C SER A 2 -14.33 41.89 -27.14
N GLY A 3 -14.77 42.62 -26.09
CA GLY A 3 -14.78 42.10 -24.72
C GLY A 3 -15.85 41.04 -24.41
N ASN A 4 -17.04 41.17 -25.02
CA ASN A 4 -18.19 40.29 -24.74
C ASN A 4 -18.00 38.87 -25.31
N SER A 5 -17.23 38.70 -26.39
CA SER A 5 -17.00 37.39 -27.01
C SER A 5 -15.98 36.55 -26.25
N VAL A 6 -14.99 37.19 -25.60
CA VAL A 6 -13.99 36.52 -24.76
C VAL A 6 -14.63 36.03 -23.47
N MET A 7 -15.42 36.88 -22.80
CA MET A 7 -16.12 36.53 -21.57
C MET A 7 -17.13 35.39 -21.78
N ALA A 8 -17.90 35.42 -22.88
CA ALA A 8 -18.82 34.34 -23.24
C ALA A 8 -18.09 33.01 -23.51
N ARG A 9 -16.95 33.04 -24.20
CA ARG A 9 -16.11 31.85 -24.45
C ARG A 9 -15.55 31.24 -23.16
N THR A 10 -15.11 32.07 -22.21
CA THR A 10 -14.60 31.62 -20.91
C THR A 10 -15.69 30.98 -20.06
N ILE A 11 -16.90 31.54 -20.04
CA ILE A 11 -18.03 30.98 -19.31
C ILE A 11 -18.44 29.63 -19.92
N ILE A 12 -18.54 29.53 -21.25
CA ILE A 12 -18.85 28.26 -21.93
C ILE A 12 -17.77 27.19 -21.68
N ALA A 13 -16.49 27.57 -21.69
CA ALA A 13 -15.38 26.66 -21.36
C ALA A 13 -15.44 26.16 -19.90
N ALA A 14 -15.78 27.04 -18.95
CA ALA A 14 -15.93 26.67 -17.54
C ALA A 14 -17.15 25.75 -17.30
N VAL A 15 -18.29 26.04 -17.93
CA VAL A 15 -19.51 25.22 -17.85
C VAL A 15 -19.27 23.84 -18.47
N THR A 16 -18.71 23.79 -19.67
CA THR A 16 -18.39 22.51 -20.35
C THR A 16 -17.30 21.71 -19.62
N PHE A 17 -16.34 22.36 -18.97
CA PHE A 17 -15.38 21.69 -18.08
C PHE A 17 -16.10 21.08 -16.88
N GLY A 18 -16.99 21.83 -16.21
CA GLY A 18 -17.79 21.35 -15.08
C GLY A 18 -18.69 20.17 -15.44
N GLU A 19 -19.32 20.19 -16.61
CA GLU A 19 -20.14 19.08 -17.12
C GLU A 19 -19.31 17.83 -17.44
N ARG A 20 -18.16 17.98 -18.11
CA ARG A 20 -17.24 16.86 -18.37
C ARG A 20 -16.66 16.28 -17.08
N LEU A 21 -16.39 17.12 -16.09
CA LEU A 21 -15.92 16.70 -14.78
C LEU A 21 -17.01 15.90 -14.07
N ARG A 22 -18.24 16.42 -14.00
CA ARG A 22 -19.39 15.72 -13.41
C ARG A 22 -19.69 14.40 -14.12
N ALA A 23 -19.66 14.37 -15.45
CA ALA A 23 -19.90 13.16 -16.25
C ALA A 23 -18.87 12.05 -16.00
N ARG A 24 -17.65 12.38 -15.55
CA ARG A 24 -16.62 11.40 -15.16
C ARG A 24 -16.65 11.07 -13.67
N LEU A 25 -16.89 12.08 -12.83
CA LEU A 25 -16.85 11.94 -11.38
C LEU A 25 -18.05 11.16 -10.84
N VAL A 26 -19.27 11.42 -11.33
CA VAL A 26 -20.48 10.78 -10.79
C VAL A 26 -20.45 9.26 -11.00
N PRO A 27 -20.19 8.72 -12.21
CA PRO A 27 -20.07 7.27 -12.39
C PRO A 27 -18.94 6.69 -11.56
N TRP A 28 -17.80 7.38 -11.48
CA TRP A 28 -16.67 6.93 -10.66
C TRP A 28 -17.04 6.86 -9.16
N LEU A 29 -17.74 7.87 -8.64
CA LEU A 29 -18.20 7.88 -7.25
C LEU A 29 -19.18 6.75 -6.98
N VAL A 30 -20.15 6.53 -7.88
CA VAL A 30 -21.11 5.42 -7.77
C VAL A 30 -20.38 4.06 -7.77
N ASP A 31 -19.41 3.88 -8.68
CA ASP A 31 -18.62 2.66 -8.82
C ASP A 31 -17.66 2.37 -7.65
N HIS A 32 -17.40 3.36 -6.79
CA HIS A 32 -16.49 3.25 -5.65
C HIS A 32 -17.17 3.51 -4.29
N ALA A 33 -18.44 3.91 -4.27
CA ALA A 33 -19.17 4.21 -3.04
C ALA A 33 -19.21 3.00 -2.08
N GLY A 34 -19.45 1.80 -2.61
CA GLY A 34 -19.49 0.58 -1.80
C GLY A 34 -18.16 0.26 -1.09
N ILE A 35 -17.05 0.33 -1.84
CA ILE A 35 -15.71 0.11 -1.25
C ILE A 35 -15.31 1.25 -0.30
N ALA A 36 -15.68 2.49 -0.60
CA ALA A 36 -15.42 3.63 0.29
C ALA A 36 -16.16 3.48 1.62
N ALA A 37 -17.45 3.16 1.59
CA ALA A 37 -18.24 2.92 2.79
C ALA A 37 -17.67 1.77 3.64
N LEU A 38 -17.28 0.66 2.99
CA LEU A 38 -16.66 -0.47 3.65
C LEU A 38 -15.33 -0.07 4.33
N VAL A 39 -14.44 0.62 3.62
CA VAL A 39 -13.14 1.06 4.16
C VAL A 39 -13.33 2.01 5.34
N LEU A 40 -14.28 2.94 5.26
CA LEU A 40 -14.61 3.84 6.38
C LEU A 40 -15.14 3.07 7.60
N ALA A 41 -16.00 2.07 7.38
CA ALA A 41 -16.48 1.21 8.46
C ALA A 41 -15.32 0.41 9.10
N VAL A 42 -14.45 -0.19 8.28
CA VAL A 42 -13.26 -0.90 8.76
C VAL A 42 -12.35 0.02 9.57
N ALA A 43 -12.10 1.25 9.09
CA ALA A 43 -11.29 2.22 9.81
C ALA A 43 -11.91 2.55 11.17
N TYR A 44 -13.22 2.85 11.20
CA TYR A 44 -13.96 3.13 12.42
C TYR A 44 -13.87 1.99 13.43
N PHE A 45 -14.20 0.75 13.01
CA PHE A 45 -14.18 -0.40 13.92
C PHE A 45 -12.76 -0.78 14.37
N SER A 46 -11.75 -0.62 13.50
CA SER A 46 -10.35 -0.85 13.87
C SER A 46 -9.92 0.08 15.01
N VAL A 47 -10.16 1.39 14.87
CA VAL A 47 -9.85 2.38 15.91
C VAL A 47 -10.62 2.11 17.20
N ARG A 48 -11.90 1.72 17.11
CA ARG A 48 -12.71 1.38 18.30
C ARG A 48 -12.23 0.12 19.04
N LEU A 49 -11.49 -0.75 18.36
CA LEU A 49 -10.92 -1.97 18.95
C LEU A 49 -9.50 -1.78 19.48
N HIS A 50 -8.88 -0.62 19.24
CA HIS A 50 -7.57 -0.31 19.81
C HIS A 50 -7.65 -0.28 21.33
N ARG A 51 -6.63 -0.87 21.96
CA ARG A 51 -6.39 -0.76 23.40
C ARG A 51 -5.32 0.28 23.65
N ASP A 52 -5.39 0.90 24.83
CA ASP A 52 -4.38 1.84 25.29
C ASP A 52 -3.01 1.16 25.43
N GLY A 53 -1.95 1.93 25.20
CA GLY A 53 -0.57 1.45 25.25
C GLY A 53 -0.21 0.49 24.11
N ILE A 54 0.84 -0.30 24.27
CA ILE A 54 1.27 -1.31 23.30
C ILE A 54 1.65 -2.61 24.03
N THR A 55 1.61 -3.73 23.33
CA THR A 55 1.99 -5.03 23.90
C THR A 55 3.47 -5.04 24.28
N TRP A 56 3.81 -5.76 25.35
CA TRP A 56 5.18 -5.84 25.81
C TRP A 56 6.00 -6.85 25.00
N GLY A 57 7.28 -6.53 24.73
CA GLY A 57 8.26 -7.48 24.20
C GLY A 57 8.10 -7.90 22.74
N ASP A 58 7.57 -7.01 21.89
CA ASP A 58 7.15 -7.33 20.52
C ASP A 58 7.96 -6.50 19.49
N ASP A 59 7.89 -6.88 18.21
CA ASP A 59 8.77 -6.40 17.13
C ASP A 59 8.68 -4.88 16.89
N TRP A 60 7.58 -4.25 17.32
CA TRP A 60 7.38 -2.81 17.24
C TRP A 60 8.52 -2.01 17.87
N ALA A 61 9.18 -2.54 18.90
CA ALA A 61 10.23 -1.83 19.62
C ALA A 61 11.43 -1.57 18.70
N LEU A 62 11.87 -2.58 17.97
CA LEU A 62 12.97 -2.43 17.02
C LEU A 62 12.56 -1.57 15.82
N TYR A 63 11.34 -1.71 15.31
CA TYR A 63 10.83 -0.84 14.24
C TYR A 63 10.81 0.63 14.64
N LEU A 64 10.32 0.95 15.84
CA LEU A 64 10.26 2.31 16.34
C LEU A 64 11.66 2.87 16.62
N ARG A 65 12.55 2.09 17.26
CA ARG A 65 13.94 2.52 17.51
C ARG A 65 14.71 2.78 16.21
N GLN A 66 14.50 1.96 15.18
CA GLN A 66 15.05 2.21 13.84
C GLN A 66 14.44 3.47 13.19
N ALA A 67 13.16 3.76 13.44
CA ALA A 67 12.50 4.97 12.93
C ALA A 67 12.99 6.23 13.63
N GLU A 68 13.20 6.18 14.95
CA GLU A 68 13.79 7.26 15.74
C GLU A 68 15.22 7.57 15.32
N SER A 69 16.04 6.54 15.04
CA SER A 69 17.43 6.76 14.67
C SER A 69 17.63 7.47 13.33
N LEU A 70 16.65 7.36 12.43
CA LEU A 70 16.60 8.15 11.20
C LEU A 70 16.38 9.65 11.49
N ASN A 71 15.65 9.98 12.55
CA ASN A 71 15.41 11.36 12.96
C ASN A 71 16.56 11.93 13.80
N GLU A 72 17.21 11.09 14.61
CA GLU A 72 18.28 11.46 15.54
C GLU A 72 19.68 11.42 14.87
N GLY A 73 19.83 10.69 13.77
CA GLY A 73 21.11 10.53 13.07
C GLY A 73 22.07 9.53 13.72
N ASN A 74 21.59 8.70 14.66
CA ASN A 74 22.37 7.73 15.44
C ASN A 74 22.13 6.27 15.01
N ILE A 75 21.91 6.04 13.71
CA ILE A 75 21.62 4.70 13.14
C ILE A 75 22.64 3.66 13.58
N GLY A 76 23.93 4.01 13.57
CA GLY A 76 25.02 3.10 13.94
C GLY A 76 24.92 2.62 15.39
N ASP A 77 24.57 3.53 16.31
CA ASP A 77 24.45 3.23 17.74
C ASP A 77 23.28 2.28 17.99
N VAL A 78 22.11 2.54 17.37
CA VAL A 78 20.93 1.66 17.50
C VAL A 78 21.20 0.25 16.98
N ILE A 79 21.96 0.11 15.89
CA ILE A 79 22.35 -1.20 15.37
C ILE A 79 23.30 -1.90 16.35
N ALA A 80 24.30 -1.18 16.87
CA ALA A 80 25.28 -1.73 17.81
C ALA A 80 24.61 -2.18 19.13
N ASP A 81 23.72 -1.36 19.68
CA ASP A 81 22.96 -1.67 20.89
C ASP A 81 22.08 -2.90 20.70
N ASN A 82 21.36 -3.00 19.56
CA ASN A 82 20.52 -4.17 19.31
C ASN A 82 21.35 -5.43 19.08
N HIS A 83 22.51 -5.33 18.43
CA HIS A 83 23.45 -6.44 18.28
C HIS A 83 23.91 -6.95 19.64
N PHE A 84 24.33 -6.04 20.52
CA PHE A 84 24.72 -6.37 21.89
C PHE A 84 23.56 -7.06 22.65
N ASN A 85 22.35 -6.51 22.57
CA ASN A 85 21.18 -7.08 23.25
C ASN A 85 20.82 -8.48 22.72
N VAL A 86 20.92 -8.72 21.41
CA VAL A 86 20.62 -10.02 20.81
C VAL A 86 21.68 -11.06 21.16
N ASP A 87 22.96 -10.68 21.16
CA ASP A 87 24.07 -11.61 21.44
C ASP A 87 24.15 -11.97 22.94
N ASN A 88 23.79 -11.04 23.82
CA ASN A 88 23.88 -11.22 25.27
C ASN A 88 22.52 -11.60 25.91
N ALA A 89 21.49 -11.84 25.11
CA ALA A 89 20.19 -12.31 25.60
C ALA A 89 20.29 -13.74 26.15
N ALA A 90 19.36 -14.10 27.04
CA ALA A 90 19.23 -15.48 27.54
C ALA A 90 19.07 -16.53 26.43
N LYS A 91 18.56 -16.11 25.27
CA LYS A 91 18.52 -16.89 24.04
C LYS A 91 19.15 -16.07 22.90
N PRO A 92 20.43 -16.27 22.59
CA PRO A 92 21.07 -15.58 21.47
C PRO A 92 20.35 -15.86 20.14
N GLY A 93 20.28 -14.83 19.28
CA GLY A 93 19.61 -14.94 17.97
C GLY A 93 18.08 -15.03 18.03
N PHE A 94 17.45 -14.61 19.13
CA PHE A 94 15.99 -14.57 19.24
C PHE A 94 15.32 -13.58 18.27
N SER A 95 16.06 -12.56 17.83
CA SER A 95 15.61 -11.50 16.93
C SER A 95 16.73 -11.17 15.93
N PRO A 96 16.41 -10.70 14.71
CA PRO A 96 17.41 -10.12 13.82
C PRO A 96 18.07 -8.88 14.42
N TYR A 97 19.33 -8.63 14.06
CA TYR A 97 20.01 -7.39 14.48
C TYR A 97 19.37 -6.13 13.90
N VAL A 98 18.76 -6.23 12.72
CA VAL A 98 18.13 -5.12 12.01
C VAL A 98 16.95 -5.65 11.19
N TYR A 99 15.81 -4.98 11.31
CA TYR A 99 14.67 -5.19 10.41
C TYR A 99 14.81 -4.40 9.10
N PRO A 100 14.17 -4.87 8.01
CA PRO A 100 14.13 -4.13 6.76
C PRO A 100 13.69 -2.66 6.96
N TRP A 101 14.38 -1.73 6.30
CA TRP A 101 14.28 -0.29 6.58
C TRP A 101 13.01 0.38 6.05
N GLY A 102 12.24 -0.26 5.18
CA GLY A 102 11.06 0.31 4.53
C GLY A 102 9.97 0.71 5.53
N PHE A 103 9.65 -0.14 6.51
CA PHE A 103 8.68 0.22 7.55
C PHE A 103 9.22 1.29 8.51
N PRO A 104 10.45 1.19 9.06
CA PRO A 104 11.08 2.28 9.81
C PRO A 104 11.12 3.63 9.07
N LEU A 105 11.43 3.63 7.77
CA LEU A 105 11.41 4.84 6.93
C LEU A 105 10.02 5.44 6.82
N LEU A 106 8.99 4.60 6.67
CA LEU A 106 7.59 5.05 6.66
C LEU A 106 7.19 5.61 8.04
N LEU A 107 7.64 4.98 9.12
CA LEU A 107 7.32 5.32 10.50
C LEU A 107 8.03 6.58 11.00
N ALA A 108 9.25 6.84 10.54
CA ALA A 108 10.12 7.93 11.00
C ALA A 108 9.45 9.32 11.09
N PRO A 109 8.75 9.84 10.06
CA PRO A 109 8.08 11.13 10.18
C PRO A 109 6.99 11.13 11.25
N PHE A 110 6.27 10.02 11.44
CA PHE A 110 5.22 9.92 12.45
C PHE A 110 5.79 9.75 13.85
N ALA A 111 6.90 9.00 14.00
CA ALA A 111 7.64 8.93 15.25
C ALA A 111 8.11 10.33 15.70
N ARG A 112 8.57 11.16 14.75
CA ARG A 112 8.96 12.55 15.05
C ARG A 112 7.78 13.46 15.42
N LEU A 113 6.63 13.28 14.78
CA LEU A 113 5.44 14.12 15.00
C LEU A 113 4.64 13.72 16.24
N PHE A 114 4.56 12.42 16.53
CA PHE A 114 3.71 11.88 17.58
C PHE A 114 4.48 11.41 18.81
N GLY A 115 5.80 11.24 18.71
CA GLY A 115 6.62 10.67 19.78
C GLY A 115 6.06 9.32 20.22
N ASN A 116 5.88 9.15 21.54
CA ASN A 116 5.36 7.92 22.15
C ASN A 116 3.83 7.90 22.29
N ASP A 117 3.09 8.68 21.50
CA ASP A 117 1.63 8.59 21.45
C ASP A 117 1.20 7.34 20.64
N TRP A 118 1.06 6.22 21.36
CA TRP A 118 0.67 4.93 20.80
C TRP A 118 -0.67 4.95 20.08
N ALA A 119 -1.63 5.75 20.56
CA ALA A 119 -2.94 5.83 19.93
C ALA A 119 -2.82 6.41 18.51
N ARG A 120 -1.95 7.41 18.32
CA ARG A 120 -1.69 8.00 17.00
C ARG A 120 -0.82 7.11 16.12
N LEU A 121 0.22 6.48 16.67
CA LEU A 121 1.11 5.60 15.89
C LEU A 121 0.35 4.41 15.31
N LYS A 122 -0.58 3.81 16.06
CA LYS A 122 -1.43 2.71 15.57
C LYS A 122 -2.36 3.11 14.42
N LEU A 123 -2.63 4.41 14.20
CA LEU A 123 -3.42 4.85 13.04
C LEU A 123 -2.70 4.57 11.72
N ILE A 124 -1.37 4.46 11.72
CA ILE A 124 -0.58 4.10 10.54
C ILE A 124 -1.01 2.73 10.02
N GLU A 125 -1.28 1.79 10.92
CA GLU A 125 -1.73 0.43 10.61
C GLU A 125 -3.15 0.42 10.07
N VAL A 126 -4.03 1.24 10.64
CA VAL A 126 -5.39 1.41 10.15
C VAL A 126 -5.37 1.96 8.73
N VAL A 127 -4.55 2.98 8.47
CA VAL A 127 -4.38 3.55 7.13
C VAL A 127 -3.79 2.52 6.17
N ALA A 128 -2.78 1.75 6.59
CA ALA A 128 -2.18 0.70 5.78
C ALA A 128 -3.20 -0.40 5.44
N LEU A 129 -3.99 -0.87 6.41
CA LEU A 129 -5.09 -1.82 6.18
C LEU A 129 -6.10 -1.26 5.18
N CYS A 130 -6.51 0.01 5.34
CA CYS A 130 -7.45 0.66 4.43
C CYS A 130 -6.90 0.75 2.99
N MET A 131 -5.62 1.13 2.84
CA MET A 131 -4.94 1.15 1.55
C MET A 131 -4.86 -0.25 0.93
N PHE A 132 -4.54 -1.26 1.74
CA PHE A 132 -4.56 -2.66 1.30
C PHE A 132 -5.92 -3.06 0.76
N LEU A 133 -7.00 -2.86 1.52
CA LEU A 133 -8.36 -3.26 1.09
C LEU A 133 -8.78 -2.54 -0.19
N TRP A 134 -8.46 -1.25 -0.32
CA TRP A 134 -8.76 -0.47 -1.51
C TRP A 134 -8.01 -0.98 -2.75
N CYS A 135 -6.69 -1.14 -2.64
CA CYS A 135 -5.86 -1.63 -3.74
C CYS A 135 -6.19 -3.08 -4.09
N PHE A 136 -6.43 -3.93 -3.08
CA PHE A 136 -6.83 -5.32 -3.27
C PHE A 136 -8.16 -5.43 -3.99
N HIS A 137 -9.17 -4.65 -3.58
CA HIS A 137 -10.44 -4.54 -4.30
C HIS A 137 -10.21 -4.13 -5.77
N ALA A 138 -9.34 -3.15 -6.01
CA ALA A 138 -9.03 -2.68 -7.36
C ALA A 138 -8.34 -3.74 -8.25
N VAL A 139 -7.57 -4.67 -7.66
CA VAL A 139 -6.99 -5.83 -8.35
C VAL A 139 -8.07 -6.86 -8.67
N ILE A 140 -8.86 -7.29 -7.67
CA ILE A 140 -9.79 -8.41 -7.84
C ILE A 140 -11.06 -8.04 -8.62
N ARG A 141 -11.52 -6.78 -8.57
CA ARG A 141 -12.69 -6.31 -9.33
C ARG A 141 -12.53 -6.39 -10.85
N ARG A 142 -11.30 -6.62 -11.34
CA ARG A 142 -11.02 -6.86 -12.76
C ARG A 142 -11.22 -8.32 -13.18
N ARG A 143 -11.36 -9.23 -12.21
CA ARG A 143 -11.38 -10.70 -12.40
C ARG A 143 -12.66 -11.35 -11.87
N LEU A 144 -13.41 -10.64 -11.02
CA LEU A 144 -14.63 -11.11 -10.38
C LEU A 144 -15.80 -10.18 -10.70
N HIS A 145 -17.02 -10.70 -10.56
CA HIS A 145 -18.22 -9.88 -10.57
C HIS A 145 -18.13 -8.80 -9.47
N PRO A 146 -18.56 -7.54 -9.70
CA PRO A 146 -18.35 -6.44 -8.75
C PRO A 146 -18.85 -6.72 -7.32
N VAL A 147 -20.00 -7.36 -7.19
CA VAL A 147 -20.57 -7.74 -5.89
C VAL A 147 -19.71 -8.80 -5.19
N ALA A 148 -19.20 -9.78 -5.94
CA ALA A 148 -18.32 -10.81 -5.39
C ALA A 148 -16.96 -10.22 -4.95
N ALA A 149 -16.41 -9.30 -5.75
CA ALA A 149 -15.20 -8.57 -5.38
C ALA A 149 -15.37 -7.78 -4.07
N LEU A 150 -16.49 -7.05 -3.94
CA LEU A 150 -16.81 -6.33 -2.71
C LEU A 150 -17.01 -7.30 -1.53
N GLY A 151 -17.71 -8.41 -1.74
CA GLY A 151 -17.94 -9.43 -0.72
C GLY A 151 -16.65 -10.06 -0.19
N VAL A 152 -15.69 -10.36 -1.07
CA VAL A 152 -14.36 -10.88 -0.66
C VAL A 152 -13.62 -9.85 0.20
N VAL A 153 -13.60 -8.57 -0.22
CA VAL A 153 -12.93 -7.51 0.55
C VAL A 153 -13.66 -7.25 1.87
N ALA A 154 -14.98 -7.37 1.90
CA ALA A 154 -15.76 -7.26 3.13
C ALA A 154 -15.39 -8.36 4.13
N VAL A 155 -15.38 -9.63 3.71
CA VAL A 155 -15.00 -10.75 4.58
C VAL A 155 -13.59 -10.56 5.17
N VAL A 156 -12.63 -10.13 4.36
CA VAL A 156 -11.26 -9.86 4.83
C VAL A 156 -11.23 -8.66 5.77
N GLY A 157 -11.79 -7.53 5.36
CA GLY A 157 -11.72 -6.26 6.08
C GLY A 157 -12.50 -6.25 7.39
N THR A 158 -13.60 -6.98 7.49
CA THR A 158 -14.41 -7.09 8.72
C THR A 158 -14.01 -8.27 9.59
N SER A 159 -12.99 -9.04 9.21
CA SER A 159 -12.47 -10.12 10.04
C SER A 159 -11.92 -9.56 11.34
N PHE A 160 -12.35 -10.14 12.47
CA PHE A 160 -11.92 -9.71 13.79
C PHE A 160 -10.40 -9.74 13.98
N THR A 161 -9.74 -10.74 13.38
CA THR A 161 -8.28 -10.85 13.38
C THR A 161 -7.64 -9.63 12.73
N TYR A 162 -8.15 -9.21 11.56
CA TYR A 162 -7.59 -8.06 10.85
C TYR A 162 -7.82 -6.75 11.62
N LEU A 163 -9.05 -6.53 12.09
CA LEU A 163 -9.38 -5.32 12.82
C LEU A 163 -8.53 -5.16 14.09
N ARG A 164 -8.37 -6.23 14.88
CA ARG A 164 -7.57 -6.18 16.11
C ARG A 164 -6.08 -6.07 15.87
N TYR A 165 -5.58 -6.63 14.77
CA TYR A 165 -4.15 -6.61 14.48
C TYR A 165 -3.65 -5.19 14.19
N THR A 166 -4.52 -4.26 13.79
CA THR A 166 -4.17 -2.83 13.68
C THR A 166 -3.78 -2.18 15.00
N GLY A 167 -4.04 -2.85 16.13
CA GLY A 167 -3.61 -2.41 17.46
C GLY A 167 -2.12 -2.67 17.74
N TYR A 168 -1.42 -3.39 16.87
CA TYR A 168 0.03 -3.65 16.91
C TYR A 168 0.72 -2.80 15.85
N LEU A 169 1.94 -2.32 16.13
CA LEU A 169 2.72 -1.50 15.20
C LEU A 169 3.77 -2.38 14.48
N LEU A 170 3.40 -2.97 13.35
CA LEU A 170 4.16 -4.02 12.67
C LEU A 170 4.14 -3.85 11.13
N SER A 171 5.01 -4.57 10.42
CA SER A 171 5.20 -4.33 8.98
C SER A 171 4.18 -5.01 8.06
N GLU A 172 3.28 -5.85 8.57
CA GLU A 172 2.34 -6.67 7.80
C GLU A 172 1.40 -5.84 6.95
N TYR A 173 0.69 -4.86 7.52
CA TYR A 173 -0.24 -4.05 6.73
C TYR A 173 0.45 -3.10 5.76
N PRO A 174 1.52 -2.37 6.15
CA PRO A 174 2.32 -1.61 5.20
C PRO A 174 2.82 -2.48 4.03
N TYR A 175 3.24 -3.71 4.32
CA TYR A 175 3.68 -4.67 3.32
C TYR A 175 2.54 -5.11 2.41
N MET A 176 1.41 -5.55 2.97
CA MET A 176 0.23 -5.98 2.20
C MET A 176 -0.31 -4.85 1.31
N ALA A 177 -0.37 -3.63 1.83
CA ALA A 177 -0.76 -2.45 1.07
C ALA A 177 0.20 -2.18 -0.10
N SER A 178 1.50 -2.26 0.14
CA SER A 178 2.52 -2.04 -0.88
C SER A 178 2.50 -3.13 -1.96
N VAL A 179 2.29 -4.40 -1.58
CA VAL A 179 2.11 -5.52 -2.52
C VAL A 179 0.85 -5.30 -3.36
N ALA A 180 -0.30 -5.00 -2.74
CA ALA A 180 -1.55 -4.79 -3.44
C ALA A 180 -1.49 -3.59 -4.40
N ALA A 181 -0.85 -2.48 -3.99
CA ALA A 181 -0.62 -1.32 -4.83
C ALA A 181 0.29 -1.65 -6.02
N THR A 182 1.34 -2.44 -5.80
CA THR A 182 2.25 -2.86 -6.88
C THR A 182 1.56 -3.78 -7.87
N LEU A 183 0.75 -4.74 -7.40
CA LEU A 183 -0.06 -5.61 -8.26
C LEU A 183 -1.12 -4.83 -9.04
N TRP A 184 -1.76 -3.85 -8.41
CA TRP A 184 -2.69 -2.94 -9.09
C TRP A 184 -1.99 -2.15 -10.19
N TYR A 185 -0.78 -1.66 -9.93
CA TYR A 185 0.00 -0.92 -10.93
C TYR A 185 0.46 -1.84 -12.07
N LEU A 186 0.88 -3.07 -11.77
CA LEU A 186 1.21 -4.09 -12.77
C LEU A 186 0.01 -4.40 -13.67
N ASP A 187 -1.18 -4.60 -13.08
CA ASP A 187 -2.43 -4.77 -13.81
C ASP A 187 -2.77 -3.55 -14.68
N ARG A 188 -2.50 -2.35 -14.17
CA ARG A 188 -2.68 -1.11 -14.93
C ARG A 188 -1.77 -1.07 -16.15
N VAL A 189 -0.49 -1.41 -15.98
CA VAL A 189 0.47 -1.46 -17.09
C VAL A 189 0.02 -2.48 -18.13
N ARG A 190 -0.54 -3.61 -17.70
CA ARG A 190 -1.01 -4.69 -18.59
C ARG A 190 -2.46 -4.56 -19.05
N ARG A 191 -3.06 -3.36 -18.93
CA ARG A 191 -4.44 -3.13 -19.38
C ARG A 191 -4.59 -3.40 -20.88
N ASP A 192 -5.79 -3.82 -21.25
CA ASP A 192 -6.22 -4.02 -22.63
C ASP A 192 -5.30 -4.96 -23.43
N GLY A 193 -4.77 -5.97 -22.74
CA GLY A 193 -3.89 -6.98 -23.33
C GLY A 193 -2.47 -6.48 -23.60
N ARG A 194 -2.11 -5.28 -23.14
CA ARG A 194 -0.75 -4.76 -23.32
C ARG A 194 0.25 -5.65 -22.58
N ARG A 195 1.23 -6.13 -23.34
CA ARG A 195 2.36 -6.89 -22.79
C ARG A 195 3.35 -5.97 -22.10
N LEU A 196 4.05 -6.50 -21.09
CA LEU A 196 5.07 -5.75 -20.35
C LEU A 196 6.22 -5.30 -21.26
N GLN A 197 6.49 -6.02 -22.35
CA GLN A 197 7.50 -5.66 -23.35
C GLN A 197 7.20 -4.33 -24.08
N HIS A 198 5.93 -3.91 -24.12
CA HIS A 198 5.50 -2.62 -24.68
C HIS A 198 5.24 -1.59 -23.58
N ALA A 199 5.63 -1.88 -22.34
CA ALA A 199 5.63 -0.90 -21.28
C ALA A 199 6.70 0.15 -21.56
N THR A 200 6.40 1.40 -21.22
CA THR A 200 7.38 2.47 -21.29
C THR A 200 8.47 2.26 -20.25
N THR A 201 9.68 2.79 -20.49
CA THR A 201 10.78 2.74 -19.53
C THR A 201 10.36 3.28 -18.16
N ARG A 202 9.57 4.36 -18.13
CA ARG A 202 9.03 4.93 -16.90
C ARG A 202 8.18 3.92 -16.12
N GLU A 203 7.32 3.16 -16.79
CA GLU A 203 6.47 2.17 -16.15
C GLU A 203 7.27 1.02 -15.53
N LEU A 204 8.30 0.56 -16.23
CA LEU A 204 9.21 -0.48 -15.75
C LEU A 204 10.06 0.01 -14.57
N VAL A 205 10.56 1.25 -14.61
CA VAL A 205 11.28 1.87 -13.48
C VAL A 205 10.37 1.97 -12.26
N VAL A 206 9.12 2.42 -12.42
CA VAL A 206 8.17 2.48 -11.30
C VAL A 206 7.88 1.08 -10.74
N LEU A 207 7.73 0.06 -11.58
CA LEU A 207 7.55 -1.33 -11.11
C LEU A 207 8.79 -1.85 -10.35
N GLY A 208 10.00 -1.55 -10.85
CA GLY A 208 11.25 -1.93 -10.18
C GLY A 208 11.40 -1.24 -8.82
N LEU A 209 11.17 0.07 -8.75
CA LEU A 209 11.20 0.82 -7.50
C LEU A 209 10.13 0.34 -6.51
N ALA A 210 8.93 0.01 -7.00
CA ALA A 210 7.88 -0.57 -6.17
C ALA A 210 8.28 -1.95 -5.60
N ALA A 211 8.94 -2.80 -6.41
CA ALA A 211 9.44 -4.08 -5.93
C ALA A 211 10.57 -3.93 -4.88
N VAL A 212 11.49 -2.99 -5.10
CA VAL A 212 12.53 -2.63 -4.12
C VAL A 212 11.89 -2.12 -2.82
N TRP A 213 10.87 -1.27 -2.93
CA TRP A 213 10.13 -0.76 -1.77
C TRP A 213 9.47 -1.88 -0.98
N VAL A 214 8.74 -2.78 -1.64
CA VAL A 214 8.08 -3.93 -1.01
C VAL A 214 9.11 -4.84 -0.31
N PHE A 215 10.24 -5.13 -0.96
CA PHE A 215 11.33 -5.92 -0.37
C PHE A 215 11.96 -5.24 0.86
N ASN A 216 12.05 -3.90 0.85
CA ASN A 216 12.56 -3.14 1.97
C ASN A 216 11.56 -3.02 3.12
N ILE A 217 10.25 -3.20 2.91
CA ILE A 217 9.30 -3.32 4.03
C ILE A 217 9.44 -4.71 4.66
N ARG A 218 9.46 -5.77 3.84
CA ARG A 218 9.65 -7.16 4.29
C ARG A 218 10.37 -7.99 3.22
N ARG A 219 11.27 -8.89 3.64
CA ARG A 219 12.14 -9.66 2.73
C ARG A 219 11.36 -10.65 1.86
N GLU A 220 10.20 -11.10 2.34
CA GLU A 220 9.21 -11.91 1.62
C GLU A 220 8.78 -11.24 0.30
N GLY A 221 8.96 -9.92 0.19
CA GLY A 221 8.74 -9.14 -1.02
C GLY A 221 9.58 -9.56 -2.23
N ILE A 222 10.64 -10.35 -2.03
CA ILE A 222 11.41 -10.95 -3.13
C ILE A 222 10.53 -11.78 -4.09
N ALA A 223 9.44 -12.35 -3.58
CA ALA A 223 8.46 -13.07 -4.39
C ALA A 223 7.83 -12.20 -5.48
N LEU A 224 7.75 -10.89 -5.28
CA LEU A 224 7.20 -9.97 -6.28
C LEU A 224 8.13 -9.82 -7.49
N ILE A 225 9.45 -9.86 -7.28
CA ILE A 225 10.43 -9.87 -8.36
C ILE A 225 10.24 -11.12 -9.21
N ALA A 226 10.10 -12.29 -8.57
CA ALA A 226 9.81 -13.54 -9.27
C ALA A 226 8.48 -13.47 -10.03
N ALA A 227 7.42 -12.91 -9.43
CA ALA A 227 6.11 -12.75 -10.08
C ALA A 227 6.18 -11.86 -11.33
N ILE A 228 6.92 -10.74 -11.27
CA ILE A 228 7.15 -9.87 -12.42
C ILE A 228 7.93 -10.60 -13.51
N GLY A 229 8.98 -11.35 -13.14
CA GLY A 229 9.77 -12.16 -14.06
C GLY A 229 8.92 -13.23 -14.77
N VAL A 230 8.06 -13.94 -14.03
CA VAL A 230 7.11 -14.90 -14.60
C VAL A 230 6.12 -14.21 -15.54
N ALA A 231 5.61 -13.04 -15.17
CA ALA A 231 4.70 -12.27 -16.03
C ALA A 231 5.38 -11.85 -17.35
N GLN A 232 6.65 -11.45 -17.31
CA GLN A 232 7.45 -11.13 -18.50
C GLN A 232 7.70 -12.37 -19.35
N ALA A 233 8.12 -13.49 -18.75
CA ALA A 233 8.35 -14.75 -19.46
C ALA A 233 7.06 -15.24 -20.15
N ALA A 234 5.91 -15.12 -19.48
CA ALA A 234 4.61 -15.48 -20.03
C ALA A 234 4.18 -14.59 -21.22
N ASP A 235 4.62 -13.33 -21.25
CA ASP A 235 4.37 -12.41 -22.37
C ASP A 235 5.26 -12.73 -23.59
N LEU A 236 6.46 -13.28 -23.35
CA LEU A 236 7.41 -13.72 -24.37
C LEU A 236 7.10 -15.10 -24.95
N TRP A 237 6.33 -15.93 -24.23
CA TRP A 237 6.02 -17.31 -24.64
C TRP A 237 5.30 -17.38 -26.00
N PRO A 238 5.86 -18.06 -27.02
CA PRO A 238 5.34 -18.10 -28.39
C PRO A 238 3.89 -18.62 -28.52
N GLY A 239 3.48 -19.54 -27.64
CA GLY A 239 2.12 -20.12 -27.65
C GLY A 239 1.01 -19.08 -27.42
N ARG A 240 1.31 -18.00 -26.67
CA ARG A 240 0.36 -16.91 -26.43
C ARG A 240 0.36 -15.84 -27.53
N GLN A 241 1.32 -15.89 -28.45
CA GLN A 241 1.43 -14.94 -29.56
C GLN A 241 0.49 -15.28 -30.72
N ARG A 242 0.15 -16.56 -30.89
CA ARG A 242 -0.72 -17.05 -31.97
C ARG A 242 -2.21 -16.88 -31.69
N ALA A 243 -2.64 -16.96 -30.42
CA ALA A 243 -4.05 -16.89 -30.03
C ALA A 243 -4.72 -15.50 -30.16
N TRP A 244 -3.95 -14.44 -30.49
CA TRP A 244 -4.46 -13.07 -30.66
C TRP A 244 -4.30 -12.53 -32.09
N ARG A 245 -3.81 -13.36 -33.02
CA ARG A 245 -3.66 -13.02 -34.46
C ARG A 245 -4.62 -13.83 -35.35
N ALA A 246 -5.52 -14.62 -34.76
CA ALA A 246 -6.62 -15.31 -35.42
C ALA A 246 -7.93 -14.71 -34.92
#